data_AF-A0A660QA43-F1
#
_entry.id   AF-A0A660QA43-F1
#
_cell.length_a   1.000
_cell.length_b   1.000
_cell.length_c   1.000
_cell.angle_alpha   90.00
_cell.angle_beta   90.00
_cell.angle_gamma   90.00
#
_symmetry.space_group_name_H-M   'P 1'
#
loop_
_entity.id
_entity.type
_entity.pdbx_description
1 polymer ?
#
loop_
_entity_poly.entity_id
_entity_poly.type
_entity_poly.pdbx_seq_one_letter_code
_entity_poly.pdbx_strand_id
1 'polypeptide(L)'
;MYSYHFDDFSFSMTDQGMLEDHIALGLKIITTAARQIDDFPSELEMILSHIIVSHHGLKEWGSTVPPKTLEAIIIQNLDRLDSQVEAFLNTSRSTPRDQSWSKRVPMLETKVFLKQVTKEE
;
A
#
# COMPACT_ATOMS: atom_id res chain seq x y z
N MET A 1 2.48 -5.11 18.03
CA MET A 1 1.91 -5.97 16.98
C MET A 1 2.09 -5.22 15.69
N TYR A 2 3.00 -5.67 14.82
CA TYR A 2 3.32 -5.01 13.56
C TYR A 2 3.54 -6.05 12.48
N SER A 3 3.15 -5.74 11.25
CA SER A 3 3.37 -6.61 10.09
C SER A 3 4.85 -6.63 9.67
N TYR A 4 5.58 -5.55 9.96
CA TYR A 4 6.97 -5.37 9.55
C TYR A 4 7.87 -5.09 10.76
N HIS A 5 9.09 -5.60 10.72
CA HIS A 5 10.22 -5.04 11.43
C HIS A 5 10.85 -3.95 10.56
N PHE A 6 11.29 -2.87 11.21
CA PHE A 6 12.07 -1.82 10.56
C PHE A 6 13.43 -1.79 11.25
N ASP A 7 14.36 -2.59 10.71
CA ASP A 7 15.76 -2.62 11.13
C ASP A 7 16.64 -2.33 9.91
N ASP A 8 17.61 -1.43 10.07
CA ASP A 8 18.61 -1.06 9.05
C ASP A 8 18.05 -0.78 7.65
N PHE A 9 16.99 0.05 7.58
CA PHE A 9 16.30 0.45 6.34
C PHE A 9 15.72 -0.72 5.54
N SER A 10 15.62 -1.91 6.14
CA SER A 10 15.00 -3.08 5.55
C SER A 10 13.63 -3.33 6.16
N PHE A 11 12.64 -3.56 5.30
CA PHE A 11 11.32 -4.05 5.71
C PHE A 11 11.37 -5.57 5.67
N SER A 12 11.32 -6.20 6.84
CA SER A 12 11.13 -7.65 6.92
C SER A 12 9.77 -7.95 7.54
N MET A 13 9.07 -8.94 6.99
CA MET A 13 7.80 -9.37 7.56
C MET A 13 8.05 -10.05 8.90
N THR A 14 7.24 -9.72 9.91
CA THR A 14 7.26 -10.45 11.19
C THR A 14 6.59 -11.81 11.01
N ASP A 15 6.89 -12.79 11.87
CA ASP A 15 6.17 -14.09 11.86
C ASP A 15 4.65 -13.89 11.92
N GLN A 16 4.24 -12.91 12.73
CA GLN A 16 2.84 -12.53 12.86
C GLN A 16 2.28 -11.90 11.57
N GLY A 17 3.05 -11.04 10.89
CA GLY A 17 2.71 -10.49 9.57
C GLY A 17 2.54 -11.56 8.50
N MET A 18 3.42 -12.57 8.52
CA MET A 18 3.35 -13.72 7.61
C MET A 18 2.13 -14.61 7.87
N LEU A 19 1.72 -14.77 9.13
CA LEU A 19 0.60 -15.64 9.53
C LEU A 19 -0.77 -14.96 9.47
N GLU A 20 -0.85 -13.67 9.80
CA GLU A 20 -2.12 -12.96 10.01
C GLU A 20 -2.46 -11.93 8.93
N ASP A 21 -1.54 -11.62 8.00
CA ASP A 21 -1.68 -10.55 7.00
C ASP A 21 -1.76 -9.12 7.57
N HIS A 22 -1.36 -8.12 6.79
CA HIS A 22 -1.32 -6.72 7.26
C HIS A 22 -2.71 -6.10 7.45
N ILE A 23 -3.74 -6.55 6.73
CA ILE A 23 -5.09 -6.02 6.90
C ILE A 23 -5.63 -6.41 8.28
N ALA A 24 -5.51 -7.69 8.66
CA ALA A 24 -6.01 -8.14 9.95
C ALA A 24 -5.23 -7.51 11.11
N LEU A 25 -3.91 -7.37 10.96
CA LEU A 25 -3.07 -6.70 11.96
C LEU A 25 -3.40 -5.21 12.06
N GLY A 26 -3.60 -4.52 10.94
CA GLY A 26 -4.03 -3.11 10.91
C GLY A 26 -5.35 -2.90 11.66
N LEU A 27 -6.32 -3.80 11.45
CA LEU A 27 -7.60 -3.75 12.16
C LEU A 27 -7.42 -3.98 13.67
N LYS A 28 -6.58 -4.93 14.07
CA LYS A 28 -6.25 -5.16 15.50
C LYS A 28 -5.58 -3.95 16.13
N ILE A 29 -4.68 -3.27 15.42
CA ILE A 29 -4.02 -2.05 15.90
C ILE A 29 -5.05 -0.94 16.13
N ILE A 30 -5.89 -0.63 15.14
CA ILE A 30 -6.88 0.44 15.24
C ILE A 30 -7.89 0.18 16.36
N THR A 31 -8.45 -1.03 16.42
CA THR A 31 -9.44 -1.40 17.45
C THR A 31 -8.81 -1.43 18.85
N THR A 32 -7.56 -1.84 18.99
CA THR A 32 -6.85 -1.79 20.27
C THR A 32 -6.59 -0.34 20.71
N ALA A 33 -6.17 0.52 19.79
CA ALA A 33 -5.94 1.93 20.08
C ALA A 33 -7.24 2.67 20.45
N ALA A 34 -8.33 2.43 19.72
CA ALA A 34 -9.64 3.00 20.02
C ALA A 34 -10.11 2.66 21.45
N ARG A 35 -9.91 1.41 21.89
CA ARG A 35 -10.26 0.95 23.25
C ARG A 35 -9.44 1.58 24.37
N GLN A 36 -8.31 2.21 24.05
CA GLN A 36 -7.47 2.90 25.03
C GLN A 36 -7.89 4.37 25.23
N ILE A 37 -8.83 4.86 24.42
CA ILE A 37 -9.32 6.24 24.48
C ILE A 37 -10.73 6.21 25.09
N ASP A 38 -10.89 6.86 26.23
CA ASP A 38 -12.19 6.98 26.88
C ASP A 38 -13.18 7.70 25.94
N ASP A 39 -14.40 7.16 25.85
CA ASP A 39 -15.49 7.66 25.01
C ASP A 39 -15.14 7.83 23.52
N PHE A 40 -14.26 6.98 22.98
CA PHE A 40 -13.96 7.00 21.54
C PHE A 40 -15.22 6.75 20.70
N PRO A 41 -15.52 7.58 19.68
CA PRO A 41 -16.76 7.43 18.91
C PRO A 41 -16.79 6.12 18.12
N SER A 42 -17.80 5.29 18.37
CA SER A 42 -17.97 3.99 17.69
C SER A 42 -18.13 4.11 16.17
N GLU A 43 -18.78 5.18 15.70
CA GLU A 43 -18.90 5.48 14.27
C GLU A 43 -17.52 5.77 13.64
N LEU A 44 -16.66 6.50 14.35
CA LEU A 44 -15.31 6.77 13.88
C LEU A 44 -14.47 5.49 13.84
N GLU A 45 -14.56 4.62 14.84
CA GLU A 45 -13.89 3.32 14.83
C GLU A 45 -14.35 2.47 13.64
N MET A 46 -15.66 2.47 13.35
CA MET A 46 -16.23 1.76 12.21
C MET A 46 -15.70 2.31 10.88
N ILE A 47 -15.63 3.64 10.71
CA ILE A 47 -15.10 4.27 9.48
C ILE A 47 -13.61 3.96 9.32
N LEU A 48 -12.81 4.10 10.37
CA LEU A 48 -11.38 3.77 10.34
C LEU A 48 -11.15 2.30 10.00
N SER A 49 -11.91 1.40 10.61
CA SER A 49 -11.88 -0.03 10.30
C SER A 49 -12.24 -0.28 8.83
N HIS A 50 -13.26 0.39 8.30
CA HIS A 50 -13.65 0.29 6.89
C HIS A 50 -12.53 0.73 5.94
N ILE A 51 -11.83 1.81 6.25
CA ILE A 51 -10.66 2.25 5.48
C ILE A 51 -9.61 1.13 5.43
N ILE A 52 -9.24 0.54 6.57
CA ILE A 52 -8.24 -0.53 6.62
C ILE A 52 -8.68 -1.76 5.79
N VAL A 53 -9.93 -2.20 5.91
CA VAL A 53 -10.35 -3.43 5.23
C VAL A 53 -10.66 -3.27 3.73
N SER A 54 -10.65 -2.03 3.23
CA SER A 54 -10.96 -1.68 1.85
C SER A 54 -9.86 -0.90 1.11
N HIS A 55 -8.72 -0.62 1.75
CA HIS A 55 -7.69 0.25 1.19
C HIS A 55 -7.02 -0.28 -0.09
N HIS A 56 -7.09 -1.59 -0.39
CA HIS A 56 -6.64 -2.10 -1.69
C HIS A 56 -7.69 -1.93 -2.81
N GLY A 57 -8.84 -1.31 -2.56
CA GLY A 57 -9.87 -1.07 -3.57
C GLY A 57 -10.74 -2.28 -3.91
N LEU A 58 -10.23 -3.22 -4.70
CA LEU A 58 -11.01 -4.37 -5.21
C LEU A 58 -10.67 -5.67 -4.48
N LYS A 59 -11.60 -6.64 -4.55
CA LYS A 59 -11.37 -7.97 -3.97
C LYS A 59 -10.22 -8.70 -4.65
N GLU A 60 -10.10 -8.57 -5.98
CA GLU A 60 -8.96 -9.11 -6.73
C GLU A 60 -7.62 -8.48 -6.34
N TRP A 61 -7.62 -7.31 -5.71
CA TRP A 61 -6.42 -6.63 -5.20
C TRP A 61 -6.18 -6.90 -3.72
N GLY A 62 -6.99 -7.75 -3.08
CA GLY A 62 -6.82 -8.16 -1.69
C GLY A 62 -7.71 -7.44 -0.67
N SER A 63 -8.61 -6.54 -1.09
CA SER A 63 -9.58 -5.96 -0.16
C SER A 63 -10.67 -6.96 0.22
N THR A 64 -11.17 -6.88 1.45
CA THR A 64 -12.32 -7.71 1.88
C THR A 64 -13.64 -7.18 1.30
N VAL A 65 -13.73 -5.86 1.15
CA VAL A 65 -14.87 -5.10 0.64
C VAL A 65 -14.38 -3.90 -0.16
N PRO A 66 -15.15 -3.39 -1.14
CA PRO A 66 -14.77 -2.16 -1.82
C PRO A 66 -14.91 -0.94 -0.89
N PRO A 67 -14.18 0.16 -1.16
CA PRO A 67 -14.30 1.41 -0.40
C PRO A 67 -15.72 1.99 -0.55
N LYS A 68 -16.24 2.58 0.52
CA LYS A 68 -17.65 3.06 0.63
C LYS A 68 -17.79 4.42 1.28
N THR A 69 -16.68 4.97 1.79
CA THR A 69 -16.60 6.32 2.35
C THR A 69 -15.69 7.15 1.46
N LEU A 70 -15.82 8.47 1.54
CA LEU A 70 -14.98 9.39 0.78
C LEU A 70 -13.50 9.17 1.10
N GLU A 71 -13.18 9.03 2.38
CA GLU A 71 -11.85 8.79 2.90
C GLU A 71 -11.27 7.47 2.38
N ALA A 72 -12.05 6.38 2.42
CA ALA A 72 -11.59 5.08 1.92
C ALA A 72 -11.32 5.11 0.41
N ILE A 73 -12.16 5.83 -0.36
CA ILE A 73 -11.96 6.01 -1.80
C ILE A 73 -10.68 6.81 -2.06
N ILE A 74 -10.43 7.87 -1.30
CA ILE A 74 -9.20 8.67 -1.43
C ILE A 74 -7.98 7.81 -1.10
N ILE A 75 -7.99 7.13 0.05
CA ILE A 75 -6.87 6.32 0.52
C ILE A 75 -6.52 5.21 -0.48
N GLN A 76 -7.49 4.48 -1.02
CA GLN A 76 -7.16 3.42 -1.98
C GLN A 76 -6.53 3.97 -3.27
N ASN A 77 -6.94 5.16 -3.71
CA ASN A 77 -6.36 5.77 -4.90
C ASN A 77 -4.93 6.23 -4.64
N LEU A 78 -4.65 6.75 -3.43
CA LEU A 78 -3.30 7.13 -3.03
C LEU A 78 -2.39 5.91 -2.91
N ASP A 79 -2.87 4.82 -2.30
CA ASP A 79 -2.12 3.56 -2.16
C ASP A 79 -1.77 2.94 -3.53
N ARG A 80 -2.75 2.92 -4.43
CA ARG A 80 -2.53 2.48 -5.82
C ARG A 80 -1.55 3.39 -6.54
N LEU A 81 -1.68 4.71 -6.41
CA LEU A 81 -0.79 5.68 -7.05
C LEU A 81 0.65 5.49 -6.59
N ASP A 82 0.87 5.34 -5.28
CA ASP A 82 2.19 5.11 -4.69
C ASP A 82 2.83 3.84 -5.27
N SER A 83 2.07 2.74 -5.30
CA SER A 83 2.53 1.47 -5.90
C SER A 83 2.84 1.59 -7.41
N GLN A 84 2.09 2.40 -8.15
CA GLN A 84 2.35 2.66 -9.57
C GLN A 84 3.63 3.49 -9.77
N VAL A 85 3.85 4.50 -8.93
CA VAL A 85 5.07 5.32 -8.95
C VAL A 85 6.28 4.45 -8.61
N GLU A 86 6.22 3.65 -7.56
CA GLU A 86 7.32 2.77 -7.17
C GLU A 86 7.61 1.71 -8.25
N ALA A 87 6.57 1.15 -8.88
CA ALA A 87 6.74 0.25 -10.03
C ALA A 87 7.47 0.93 -11.20
N PHE A 88 7.16 2.20 -11.47
CA PHE A 88 7.87 2.98 -12.49
C PHE A 88 9.33 3.20 -12.11
N LEU A 89 9.59 3.69 -10.89
CA LEU A 89 10.95 4.00 -10.41
C LEU A 89 11.84 2.75 -10.39
N ASN A 90 11.35 1.62 -9.89
CA ASN A 90 12.08 0.36 -9.90
C ASN A 90 12.33 -0.16 -11.31
N THR A 91 11.36 0.01 -12.21
CA THR A 91 11.57 -0.30 -13.64
C THR A 91 12.66 0.59 -14.24
N SER A 92 12.67 1.88 -13.90
CA SER A 92 13.70 2.83 -14.36
C SER A 92 15.09 2.47 -13.87
N ARG A 93 15.22 2.02 -12.60
CA ARG A 93 16.50 1.62 -12.00
C ARG A 93 17.04 0.30 -12.56
N SER A 94 16.14 -0.63 -12.91
CA SER A 94 16.51 -1.97 -13.39
C SER A 94 16.67 -2.09 -14.90
N THR A 95 16.17 -1.12 -15.68
CA THR A 95 16.32 -1.13 -17.14
C THR A 95 17.70 -0.61 -17.54
N PRO A 96 18.44 -1.30 -18.44
CA PRO A 96 19.73 -0.83 -18.94
C PRO A 96 19.67 0.59 -19.52
N ARG A 97 20.70 1.40 -19.25
CA ARG A 97 20.73 2.85 -19.60
C ARG A 97 20.72 3.13 -21.11
N ASP A 98 21.09 2.16 -21.93
CA ASP A 98 21.05 2.24 -23.39
C ASP A 98 19.64 2.00 -23.96
N GLN A 99 18.67 1.58 -23.14
CA GLN A 99 17.29 1.35 -23.53
C GLN A 99 16.38 2.53 -23.15
N SER A 100 15.57 2.99 -24.10
CA SER A 100 14.60 4.07 -23.86
C SER A 100 13.22 3.57 -23.40
N TRP A 101 12.96 2.27 -23.49
CA TRP A 101 11.68 1.64 -23.15
C TRP A 101 11.91 0.42 -22.27
N SER A 102 11.01 0.20 -21.31
CA SER A 102 11.00 -1.00 -20.49
C SER A 102 10.35 -2.20 -21.20
N LYS A 103 10.46 -3.39 -20.58
CA LYS A 103 9.48 -4.47 -20.78
C LYS A 103 8.11 -4.05 -20.25
N ARG A 104 7.05 -4.81 -20.56
CA ARG A 104 5.71 -4.52 -20.02
C ARG A 104 5.76 -4.61 -18.48
N VAL A 105 5.29 -3.57 -17.81
CA VAL A 105 5.17 -3.47 -16.35
C VAL A 105 3.74 -3.86 -15.98
N PRO A 106 3.49 -5.02 -15.33
CA PRO A 106 2.13 -5.48 -15.04
C PRO A 106 1.28 -4.47 -14.27
N MET A 107 1.85 -3.83 -13.24
CA MET A 107 1.17 -2.83 -12.41
C MET A 107 0.72 -1.58 -13.18
N LEU A 108 1.40 -1.25 -14.29
CA LEU A 108 1.08 -0.12 -15.16
C LEU A 108 0.39 -0.56 -16.45
N GLU A 109 0.24 -1.87 -16.65
CA GLU A 109 -0.33 -2.53 -17.82
C GLU A 109 0.30 -2.17 -19.18
N THR A 110 1.43 -1.47 -19.18
CA THR A 110 2.07 -0.91 -20.37
C THR A 110 3.60 -1.01 -20.32
N LYS A 111 4.27 -0.66 -21.41
CA LYS A 111 5.71 -0.35 -21.40
C LYS A 111 5.89 1.12 -21.03
N VAL A 112 6.90 1.43 -20.23
CA VAL A 112 7.19 2.80 -19.84
C VAL A 112 8.41 3.36 -20.57
N PHE A 113 8.39 4.65 -20.85
CA PHE A 113 9.47 5.38 -21.49
C PHE A 113 10.37 6.03 -20.43
N LEU A 114 11.69 5.84 -20.56
CA LEU A 114 12.64 6.09 -19.45
C LEU A 114 13.67 7.20 -19.73
N LYS A 115 13.60 7.85 -20.90
CA LYS A 115 14.67 8.73 -21.43
C LYS A 115 14.89 10.04 -20.66
N GLN A 116 14.22 10.25 -19.51
CA GLN A 116 14.24 11.51 -18.76
C GLN A 116 14.56 11.39 -17.26
N VAL A 117 14.81 10.20 -16.72
CA VAL A 117 15.10 10.05 -15.27
C VAL A 117 16.61 10.04 -14.96
N THR A 118 17.46 10.18 -15.98
CA THR A 118 18.93 10.16 -15.83
C THR A 118 19.58 11.39 -16.46
N LYS A 119 19.47 12.53 -15.77
CA LYS A 119 20.49 13.60 -15.83
C LYS A 119 20.68 14.16 -14.43
N GLU A 120 21.35 13.39 -13.59
CA GLU A 120 22.24 13.96 -12.58
C GLU A 120 23.65 13.72 -13.11
N GLU A 121 24.39 14.82 -13.29
CA GLU A 121 25.84 14.84 -13.58
C GLU A 121 26.64 14.43 -12.35
#